data_AF-A0A960G483-F1
#
_entry.id   AF-A0A960G483-F1
#
_cell.length_a   1.000
_cell.length_b   1.000
_cell.length_c   1.000
_cell.angle_alpha   90.00
_cell.angle_beta   90.00
_cell.angle_gamma   90.00
#
_symmetry.space_group_name_H-M   'P 1'
#
loop_
_entity.id
_entity.type
_entity.pdbx_description
1 polymer ?
#
loop_
_entity_poly.entity_id
_entity_poly.type
_entity_poly.pdbx_seq_one_letter_code
_entity_poly.pdbx_strand_id
1 'polypeptide(L)'
;IYPLNFDNDPDGIRAEVLRVVRLWMTHGVRIFRVDNPHTKPVQFWEWLLGEVRRTDPDVLFLAEAFTKPAMMRTLGAVGFHQSYTYFTWRNGKDELADYLTELSSETDHLMRPNLFVNTPDILHAFLQYGGPEAFKIRAALAATGSPSWGVYAGFELFEHVAVRPGSEEYLDSEKYQVRIRDWAAADASGHTLAPYLTRLNQIRRAHPALQQLRNLTIHRTDDPAILAFSKRATTPDGTDDIVLVVVNVDPHATRETSIHLDMPALGRAWFDSFVVTDEITGETWTWGEHNFVRLGPGGEPAHVFSVRPPA
;
A
#
# COMPACT_ATOMS: atom_id res chain seq x y z
N ILE A 1 1.36 17.52 24.50
CA ILE A 1 2.26 18.20 23.53
C ILE A 1 1.73 19.61 23.25
N TYR A 2 2.58 20.61 23.02
CA TYR A 2 2.16 21.98 22.63
C TYR A 2 2.44 22.22 21.14
N PRO A 3 1.54 22.87 20.39
CA PRO A 3 1.79 23.22 18.99
C PRO A 3 2.82 24.37 18.90
N LEU A 4 3.62 24.35 17.84
CA LEU A 4 4.51 25.48 17.51
C LEU A 4 3.72 26.57 16.79
N ASN A 5 4.09 27.83 17.03
CA ASN A 5 3.56 28.99 16.33
C ASN A 5 4.55 29.42 15.25
N PHE A 6 4.09 29.49 13.99
CA PHE A 6 4.93 29.80 12.82
C PHE A 6 4.85 31.28 12.41
N ASP A 7 4.05 32.09 13.10
CA ASP A 7 3.72 33.46 12.70
C ASP A 7 4.46 34.51 13.54
N ASN A 8 4.82 34.19 14.79
CA ASN A 8 5.51 35.13 15.68
C ASN A 8 6.98 35.39 15.27
N ASP A 9 7.68 34.36 14.81
CA ASP A 9 9.06 34.43 14.30
C ASP A 9 9.26 33.41 13.16
N PRO A 10 8.74 33.71 11.95
CA PRO A 10 8.79 32.78 10.82
C PRO A 10 10.22 32.45 10.37
N ASP A 11 11.16 33.41 10.49
CA ASP A 11 12.54 33.22 10.04
C ASP A 11 13.33 32.37 11.04
N GLY A 12 13.16 32.61 12.34
CA GLY A 12 13.80 31.81 13.38
C GLY A 12 13.37 30.34 13.34
N ILE A 13 12.06 30.07 13.24
CA ILE A 13 11.56 28.69 13.18
C ILE A 13 12.00 27.97 11.90
N ARG A 14 12.04 28.68 10.76
CA ARG A 14 12.55 28.13 9.48
C ARG A 14 14.01 27.72 9.60
N ALA A 15 14.87 28.63 10.08
CA ALA A 15 16.29 28.38 10.24
C ALA A 15 16.55 27.20 11.18
N GLU A 16 15.88 27.15 12.33
CA GLU A 16 16.09 26.09 13.32
C GLU A 16 15.59 24.73 12.84
N VAL A 17 14.40 24.64 12.22
CA VAL A 17 13.91 23.35 11.71
C VAL A 17 14.81 22.84 10.58
N LEU A 18 15.26 23.70 9.66
CA LEU A 18 16.20 23.30 8.62
C LEU A 18 17.54 22.81 9.21
N ARG A 19 18.04 23.48 10.26
CA ARG A 19 19.25 23.04 10.98
C ARG A 19 19.07 21.65 11.59
N VAL A 20 17.93 21.36 12.21
CA VAL A 20 17.61 20.04 12.79
C VAL A 20 17.50 18.96 11.72
N VAL A 21 16.83 19.24 10.60
CA VAL A 21 16.74 18.29 9.47
C VAL A 21 18.15 17.98 8.93
N ARG A 22 18.96 19.02 8.70
CA ARG A 22 20.35 18.85 8.23
C ARG A 22 21.22 18.10 9.23
N LEU A 23 21.02 18.30 10.53
CA LEU A 23 21.72 17.52 11.56
C LEU A 23 21.52 16.02 11.31
N TRP A 24 20.29 15.54 11.18
CA TRP A 24 20.03 14.11 10.91
C TRP A 24 20.57 13.65 9.56
N MET A 25 20.56 14.51 8.54
CA MET A 25 21.18 14.22 7.25
C MET A 25 22.69 13.98 7.39
N THR A 26 23.41 14.71 8.26
CA THR A 26 24.84 14.44 8.54
C THR A 26 25.09 13.08 9.19
N HIS A 27 24.07 12.49 9.82
CA HIS A 27 24.08 11.13 10.36
C HIS A 27 23.56 10.07 9.37
N GLY A 28 23.40 10.42 8.09
CA GLY A 28 22.99 9.50 7.03
C GLY A 28 21.48 9.29 6.90
N VAL A 29 20.65 10.02 7.65
CA VAL A 29 19.18 9.95 7.49
C VAL A 29 18.77 10.67 6.21
N ARG A 30 18.23 9.92 5.24
CA ARG A 30 17.78 10.47 3.93
C ARG A 30 16.27 10.38 3.72
N ILE A 31 15.52 9.83 4.65
CA ILE A 31 14.05 9.73 4.55
C ILE A 31 13.43 10.22 5.85
N PHE A 32 12.49 11.18 5.75
CA PHE A 32 11.78 11.75 6.87
C PHE A 32 10.28 11.47 6.74
N ARG A 33 9.71 10.69 7.66
CA ARG A 33 8.25 10.60 7.86
C ARG A 33 7.81 11.80 8.70
N VAL A 34 7.09 12.72 8.09
CA VAL A 34 6.68 13.99 8.71
C VAL A 34 5.28 13.83 9.31
N ASP A 35 5.20 14.07 10.62
CA ASP A 35 3.97 13.95 11.41
C ASP A 35 2.99 15.10 11.16
N ASN A 36 1.75 14.76 10.82
CA ASN A 36 0.62 15.68 10.69
C ASN A 36 0.99 17.03 9.99
N PRO A 37 1.59 17.03 8.78
CA PRO A 37 2.09 18.26 8.16
C PRO A 37 0.96 19.23 7.82
N HIS A 38 -0.27 18.74 7.66
CA HIS A 38 -1.48 19.55 7.44
C HIS A 38 -1.87 20.47 8.60
N THR A 39 -1.24 20.32 9.77
CA THR A 39 -1.42 21.21 10.93
C THR A 39 -0.41 22.36 10.98
N LYS A 40 0.53 22.41 10.04
CA LYS A 40 1.56 23.44 9.91
C LYS A 40 1.33 24.21 8.59
N PRO A 41 1.79 25.47 8.45
CA PRO A 41 1.56 26.24 7.23
C PRO A 41 2.14 25.55 5.99
N VAL A 42 1.35 25.47 4.92
CA VAL A 42 1.79 24.85 3.64
C VAL A 42 3.04 25.55 3.09
N GLN A 43 3.09 26.88 3.17
CA GLN A 43 4.23 27.70 2.73
C GLN A 43 5.54 27.37 3.48
N PHE A 44 5.45 26.86 4.71
CA PHE A 44 6.63 26.43 5.45
C PHE A 44 7.22 25.15 4.85
N TRP A 45 6.36 24.20 4.49
CA TRP A 45 6.79 22.96 3.85
C TRP A 45 7.37 23.20 2.46
N GLU A 46 6.71 24.01 1.64
CA GLU A 46 7.22 24.38 0.31
C GLU A 46 8.66 24.93 0.40
N TRP A 47 8.88 25.86 1.34
CA TRP A 47 10.21 26.41 1.61
C TRP A 47 11.22 25.35 2.08
N LEU A 48 10.88 24.56 3.11
CA LEU A 48 11.79 23.59 3.72
C LEU A 48 12.23 22.52 2.71
N LEU A 49 11.26 21.99 1.96
CA LEU A 49 11.48 20.95 0.94
C LEU A 49 12.34 21.51 -0.19
N GLY A 50 12.10 22.76 -0.60
CA GLY A 50 12.93 23.47 -1.58
C GLY A 50 14.38 23.63 -1.12
N GLU A 51 14.60 24.08 0.11
CA GLU A 51 15.96 24.28 0.66
C GLU A 51 16.74 22.98 0.82
N VAL A 52 16.10 21.90 1.23
CA VAL A 52 16.74 20.58 1.32
C VAL A 52 17.06 20.05 -0.08
N ARG A 53 16.10 20.10 -1.02
CA ARG A 53 16.30 19.58 -2.38
C ARG A 53 17.41 20.31 -3.14
N ARG A 54 17.61 21.60 -2.89
CA ARG A 54 18.66 22.41 -3.52
C ARG A 54 20.07 21.88 -3.22
N THR A 55 20.29 21.30 -2.05
CA THR A 55 21.61 20.77 -1.64
C THR A 55 21.67 19.24 -1.67
N ASP A 56 20.55 18.57 -1.42
CA ASP A 56 20.45 17.14 -1.16
C ASP A 56 19.21 16.53 -1.85
N PRO A 57 19.19 16.43 -3.20
CA PRO A 57 18.00 16.03 -3.95
C PRO A 57 17.58 14.57 -3.77
N ASP A 58 18.42 13.73 -3.14
CA ASP A 58 18.12 12.35 -2.78
C ASP A 58 17.34 12.21 -1.46
N VAL A 59 17.18 13.28 -0.68
CA VAL A 59 16.40 13.25 0.57
C VAL A 59 14.90 13.24 0.29
N LEU A 60 14.20 12.25 0.84
CA LEU A 60 12.77 12.05 0.64
C LEU A 60 11.94 12.40 1.89
N PHE A 61 10.72 12.88 1.64
CA PHE A 61 9.77 13.25 2.68
C PHE A 61 8.42 12.55 2.45
N LEU A 62 7.92 11.88 3.48
CA LEU A 62 6.61 11.23 3.52
C LEU A 62 5.65 12.06 4.37
N ALA A 63 4.56 12.53 3.77
CA ALA A 63 3.52 13.27 4.48
C ALA A 63 2.53 12.32 5.15
N GLU A 64 2.47 12.32 6.48
CA GLU A 64 1.40 11.66 7.23
C GLU A 64 0.22 12.62 7.44
N ALA A 65 -0.65 12.73 6.44
CA ALA A 65 -1.77 13.67 6.45
C ALA A 65 -3.10 12.98 6.19
N PHE A 66 -3.75 12.49 7.24
CA PHE A 66 -5.13 11.99 7.18
C PHE A 66 -6.11 13.17 7.32
N THR A 67 -6.29 13.93 6.24
CA THR A 67 -7.12 15.14 6.21
C THR A 67 -7.97 15.18 4.95
N LYS A 68 -8.65 16.28 4.63
CA LYS A 68 -9.48 16.41 3.41
C LYS A 68 -8.62 16.32 2.13
N PRO A 69 -9.19 15.84 1.00
CA PRO A 69 -8.43 15.60 -0.23
C PRO A 69 -7.66 16.83 -0.74
N ALA A 70 -8.27 18.02 -0.66
CA ALA A 70 -7.65 19.26 -1.13
C ALA A 70 -6.30 19.53 -0.44
N MET A 71 -6.21 19.33 0.88
CA MET A 71 -4.98 19.54 1.63
C MET A 71 -3.96 18.44 1.35
N MET A 72 -4.38 17.18 1.28
CA MET A 72 -3.48 16.07 0.93
C MET A 72 -2.82 16.26 -0.44
N ARG A 73 -3.61 16.64 -1.45
CA ARG A 73 -3.13 16.93 -2.81
C ARG A 73 -2.23 18.15 -2.83
N THR A 74 -2.57 19.21 -2.06
CA THR A 74 -1.73 20.41 -1.94
C THR A 74 -0.35 20.08 -1.36
N LEU A 75 -0.28 19.26 -0.31
CA LEU A 75 0.99 18.82 0.28
C LEU A 75 1.86 18.04 -0.73
N GLY A 76 1.25 17.14 -1.51
CA GLY A 76 1.94 16.48 -2.62
C GLY A 76 2.47 17.48 -3.66
N ALA A 77 1.61 18.43 -4.08
CA ALA A 77 1.94 19.44 -5.08
C ALA A 77 3.11 20.36 -4.69
N VAL A 78 3.21 20.74 -3.41
CA VAL A 78 4.31 21.61 -2.92
C VAL A 78 5.63 20.87 -2.69
N GLY A 79 5.68 19.55 -2.89
CA GLY A 79 6.94 18.81 -3.01
C GLY A 79 7.12 17.63 -2.05
N PHE A 80 6.09 17.20 -1.30
CA PHE A 80 6.21 15.94 -0.57
C PHE A 80 6.39 14.77 -1.54
N HIS A 81 7.37 13.90 -1.25
CA HIS A 81 7.76 12.84 -2.17
C HIS A 81 6.78 11.67 -2.14
N GLN A 82 6.25 11.37 -0.97
CA GLN A 82 5.22 10.36 -0.72
C GLN A 82 4.13 10.90 0.20
N SER A 83 2.96 10.26 0.14
CA SER A 83 1.80 10.59 0.98
C SER A 83 1.20 9.33 1.59
N TYR A 84 0.84 9.38 2.87
CA TYR A 84 -0.18 8.47 3.41
C TYR A 84 -1.51 8.68 2.68
N THR A 85 -2.41 7.71 2.78
CA THR A 85 -3.63 7.63 1.97
C THR A 85 -4.84 7.21 2.81
N TYR A 86 -6.03 7.17 2.20
CA TYR A 86 -7.24 6.64 2.83
C TYR A 86 -7.35 5.11 2.79
N PHE A 87 -6.29 4.40 2.42
CA PHE A 87 -6.32 2.98 2.14
C PHE A 87 -6.95 2.13 3.25
N THR A 88 -6.63 2.40 4.52
CA THR A 88 -7.17 1.66 5.68
C THR A 88 -8.70 1.75 5.78
N TRP A 89 -9.31 2.82 5.26
CA TRP A 89 -10.76 3.04 5.22
C TRP A 89 -11.37 2.75 3.84
N ARG A 90 -10.68 1.97 2.99
CA ARG A 90 -11.23 1.41 1.74
C ARG A 90 -11.12 -0.10 1.83
N ASN A 91 -12.24 -0.78 2.03
CA ASN A 91 -12.26 -2.22 2.32
C ASN A 91 -13.21 -2.99 1.39
N GLY A 92 -14.25 -2.36 0.87
CA GLY A 92 -15.09 -2.95 -0.17
C GLY A 92 -14.42 -2.94 -1.55
N LYS A 93 -14.87 -3.81 -2.46
CA LYS A 93 -14.37 -3.90 -3.83
C LYS A 93 -14.45 -2.55 -4.55
N ASP A 94 -15.63 -1.92 -4.55
CA ASP A 94 -15.85 -0.66 -5.28
C ASP A 94 -15.03 0.47 -4.66
N GLU A 95 -15.00 0.57 -3.32
CA GLU A 95 -14.16 1.53 -2.60
C GLU A 95 -12.67 1.39 -2.98
N LEU A 96 -12.17 0.16 -3.07
CA LEU A 96 -10.79 -0.13 -3.45
C LEU A 96 -10.54 0.14 -4.93
N ALA A 97 -11.45 -0.26 -5.82
CA ALA A 97 -11.33 -0.04 -7.26
C ALA A 97 -11.31 1.46 -7.60
N ASP A 98 -12.24 2.23 -7.03
CA ASP A 98 -12.31 3.68 -7.18
C ASP A 98 -11.03 4.33 -6.64
N TYR A 99 -10.58 3.92 -5.46
CA TYR A 99 -9.43 4.56 -4.83
C TYR A 99 -8.10 4.21 -5.51
N LEU A 100 -7.93 2.97 -5.97
CA LEU A 100 -6.77 2.59 -6.78
C LEU A 100 -6.77 3.32 -8.13
N THR A 101 -7.93 3.58 -8.72
CA THR A 101 -8.07 4.38 -9.94
C THR A 101 -7.69 5.84 -9.68
N GLU A 102 -8.20 6.46 -8.61
CA GLU A 102 -7.84 7.82 -8.20
C GLU A 102 -6.32 7.97 -8.01
N LEU A 103 -5.70 7.03 -7.30
CA LEU A 103 -4.27 7.07 -7.00
C LEU A 103 -3.39 6.83 -8.24
N SER A 104 -3.83 5.99 -9.17
CA SER A 104 -3.05 5.61 -10.35
C SER A 104 -3.21 6.53 -11.55
N SER A 105 -4.35 7.23 -11.66
CA SER A 105 -4.72 7.96 -12.88
C SER A 105 -5.14 9.41 -12.66
N GLU A 106 -5.66 9.77 -11.49
CA GLU A 106 -6.19 11.12 -11.25
C GLU A 106 -5.24 11.99 -10.42
N THR A 107 -4.53 11.38 -9.46
CA THR A 107 -3.66 12.08 -8.49
C THR A 107 -2.18 11.71 -8.62
N ASP A 108 -1.85 10.82 -9.55
CA ASP A 108 -0.53 10.26 -9.86
C ASP A 108 0.55 11.29 -10.25
N HIS A 109 0.13 12.48 -10.70
CA HIS A 109 1.00 13.61 -11.02
C HIS A 109 1.32 14.49 -9.81
N LEU A 110 0.60 14.32 -8.70
CA LEU A 110 0.74 15.11 -7.46
C LEU A 110 1.21 14.26 -6.28
N MET A 111 0.81 12.99 -6.21
CA MET A 111 0.96 12.15 -5.04
C MET A 111 1.60 10.81 -5.41
N ARG A 112 2.51 10.33 -4.55
CA ARG A 112 2.98 8.93 -4.58
C ARG A 112 2.48 8.24 -3.32
N PRO A 113 1.52 7.30 -3.43
CA PRO A 113 0.89 6.71 -2.27
C PRO A 113 1.83 5.77 -1.52
N ASN A 114 1.89 5.90 -0.20
CA ASN A 114 2.46 4.90 0.69
C ASN A 114 1.30 4.17 1.41
N LEU A 115 1.01 2.95 0.98
CA LEU A 115 -0.11 2.15 1.50
C LEU A 115 0.32 1.38 2.76
N PHE A 116 0.26 2.03 3.91
CA PHE A 116 0.41 1.33 5.18
C PHE A 116 -0.84 0.48 5.47
N VAL A 117 -0.65 -0.79 5.82
CA VAL A 117 -1.74 -1.72 6.17
C VAL A 117 -2.32 -1.45 7.57
N ASN A 118 -1.48 -0.95 8.46
CA ASN A 118 -1.80 -0.50 9.82
C ASN A 118 -0.80 0.60 10.23
N THR A 119 -1.12 1.34 11.29
CA THR A 119 -0.19 2.29 11.93
C THR A 119 -0.35 2.19 13.45
N PRO A 120 0.54 2.77 14.27
CA PRO A 120 0.36 2.82 15.72
C PRO A 120 -0.97 3.47 16.19
N ASP A 121 -1.62 4.23 15.31
CA ASP A 121 -2.88 4.96 15.57
C ASP A 121 -4.09 4.37 14.81
N ILE A 122 -3.87 3.41 13.91
CA ILE A 122 -4.91 2.87 13.02
C ILE A 122 -4.87 1.34 12.99
N LEU A 123 -5.78 0.75 13.76
CA LEU A 123 -6.23 -0.64 13.67
C LEU A 123 -7.68 -0.65 13.16
N HIS A 124 -7.87 -0.72 11.85
CA HIS A 124 -9.21 -0.67 11.25
C HIS A 124 -10.07 -1.87 11.66
N ALA A 125 -11.38 -1.67 11.79
CA ALA A 125 -12.35 -2.72 12.17
C ALA A 125 -12.26 -3.99 11.30
N PHE A 126 -11.90 -3.85 10.02
CA PHE A 126 -11.66 -4.97 9.11
C PHE A 126 -10.63 -5.96 9.66
N LEU A 127 -9.52 -5.47 10.24
CA LEU A 127 -8.50 -6.30 10.87
C LEU A 127 -8.96 -6.85 12.23
N GLN A 128 -9.72 -6.05 12.99
CA GLN A 128 -10.24 -6.45 14.30
C GLN A 128 -11.18 -7.65 14.22
N TYR A 129 -12.03 -7.70 13.19
CA TYR A 129 -13.08 -8.70 13.08
C TYR A 129 -12.81 -9.78 12.02
N GLY A 130 -11.92 -9.54 11.05
CA GLY A 130 -11.67 -10.44 9.93
C GLY A 130 -10.67 -11.56 10.18
N GLY A 131 -10.02 -11.61 11.34
CA GLY A 131 -9.04 -12.65 11.68
C GLY A 131 -7.82 -12.68 10.74
N PRO A 132 -7.03 -13.77 10.73
CA PRO A 132 -5.79 -13.86 9.93
C PRO A 132 -5.98 -13.61 8.42
N GLU A 133 -7.12 -13.99 7.86
CA GLU A 133 -7.44 -13.77 6.43
C GLU A 133 -7.49 -12.28 6.09
N ALA A 134 -8.06 -11.44 6.95
CA ALA A 134 -8.05 -9.99 6.73
C ALA A 134 -6.64 -9.41 6.63
N PHE A 135 -5.69 -9.90 7.43
CA PHE A 135 -4.30 -9.45 7.36
C PHE A 135 -3.64 -9.86 6.04
N LYS A 136 -3.88 -11.08 5.55
CA LYS A 136 -3.42 -11.54 4.23
C LYS A 136 -3.99 -10.66 3.11
N ILE A 137 -5.30 -10.41 3.13
CA ILE A 137 -6.01 -9.57 2.15
C ILE A 137 -5.40 -8.15 2.11
N ARG A 138 -5.27 -7.50 3.27
CA ARG A 138 -4.73 -6.13 3.34
C ARG A 138 -3.27 -6.06 2.89
N ALA A 139 -2.46 -7.06 3.23
CA ALA A 139 -1.07 -7.15 2.78
C ALA A 139 -0.98 -7.29 1.26
N ALA A 140 -1.75 -8.22 0.65
CA ALA A 140 -1.76 -8.42 -0.79
C ALA A 140 -2.18 -7.15 -1.54
N LEU A 141 -3.27 -6.51 -1.10
CA LEU A 141 -3.77 -5.26 -1.69
C LEU A 141 -2.75 -4.12 -1.62
N ALA A 142 -2.14 -3.90 -0.45
CA ALA A 142 -1.15 -2.83 -0.28
C ALA A 142 0.11 -3.09 -1.11
N ALA A 143 0.63 -4.31 -1.05
CA ALA A 143 1.86 -4.73 -1.70
C ALA A 143 1.74 -4.76 -3.23
N THR A 144 0.55 -4.95 -3.79
CA THR A 144 0.37 -5.03 -5.26
C THR A 144 -0.29 -3.78 -5.85
N GLY A 145 -1.11 -3.06 -5.06
CA GLY A 145 -1.77 -1.84 -5.49
C GLY A 145 -0.83 -0.63 -5.63
N SER A 146 0.18 -0.49 -4.77
CA SER A 146 1.12 0.64 -4.81
C SER A 146 2.59 0.23 -4.91
N PRO A 147 3.44 1.01 -5.61
CA PRO A 147 4.89 0.89 -5.56
C PRO A 147 5.50 1.08 -4.16
N SER A 148 4.80 1.75 -3.23
CA SER A 148 5.25 1.94 -1.85
C SER A 148 4.16 1.50 -0.89
N TRP A 149 4.53 0.65 0.06
CA TRP A 149 3.64 0.13 1.10
C TRP A 149 4.40 -0.02 2.41
N GLY A 150 3.67 -0.18 3.51
CA GLY A 150 4.27 -0.26 4.83
C GLY A 150 3.46 -1.12 5.80
N VAL A 151 4.14 -1.58 6.83
CA VAL A 151 3.60 -2.41 7.90
C VAL A 151 4.14 -1.87 9.22
N TYR A 152 3.28 -1.76 10.23
CA TYR A 152 3.68 -1.48 11.60
C TYR A 152 3.79 -2.79 12.39
N ALA A 153 4.89 -2.94 13.13
CA ALA A 153 5.27 -4.16 13.84
C ALA A 153 4.13 -4.68 14.75
N GLY A 154 3.88 -5.98 14.68
CA GLY A 154 2.75 -6.64 15.35
C GLY A 154 1.65 -7.04 14.37
N PHE A 155 1.62 -6.44 13.17
CA PHE A 155 0.76 -6.90 12.07
C PHE A 155 1.07 -8.34 11.69
N GLU A 156 2.35 -8.72 11.72
CA GLU A 156 2.82 -10.08 11.43
C GLU A 156 2.26 -11.10 12.41
N LEU A 157 1.96 -10.67 13.63
CA LEU A 157 1.43 -11.50 14.71
C LEU A 157 -0.10 -11.43 14.82
N PHE A 158 -0.76 -10.84 13.82
CA PHE A 158 -2.21 -10.65 13.81
C PHE A 158 -2.71 -9.87 15.04
N GLU A 159 -1.94 -8.90 15.55
CA GLU A 159 -2.40 -8.04 16.65
C GLU A 159 -3.64 -7.25 16.20
N HIS A 160 -4.80 -7.59 16.78
CA HIS A 160 -6.12 -7.13 16.30
C HIS A 160 -7.07 -6.65 17.41
N VAL A 161 -6.59 -6.55 18.65
CA VAL A 161 -7.43 -6.16 19.79
C VAL A 161 -7.41 -4.64 19.97
N ALA A 162 -8.57 -4.00 19.80
CA ALA A 162 -8.74 -2.58 20.06
C ALA A 162 -8.98 -2.29 21.55
N VAL A 163 -8.63 -1.08 22.00
CA VAL A 163 -8.78 -0.65 23.41
C VAL A 163 -10.23 -0.67 23.88
N ARG A 164 -11.19 -0.48 22.97
CA ARG A 164 -12.63 -0.64 23.19
C ARG A 164 -13.37 -0.79 21.84
N PRO A 165 -14.59 -1.34 21.82
CA PRO A 165 -15.41 -1.42 20.61
C PRO A 165 -15.58 -0.05 19.93
N GLY A 166 -15.47 -0.02 18.60
CA GLY A 166 -15.58 1.19 17.78
C GLY A 166 -14.36 2.11 17.79
N SER A 167 -13.27 1.72 18.47
CA SER A 167 -11.99 2.44 18.41
C SER A 167 -11.07 1.80 17.38
N GLU A 168 -10.25 2.63 16.71
CA GLU A 168 -9.12 2.16 15.88
C GLU A 168 -7.79 2.15 16.66
N GLU A 169 -7.82 2.43 17.97
CA GLU A 169 -6.62 2.37 18.82
C GLU A 169 -6.39 0.95 19.33
N TYR A 170 -5.14 0.50 19.26
CA TYR A 170 -4.69 -0.77 19.84
C TYR A 170 -4.88 -0.80 21.36
N LEU A 171 -5.34 -1.94 21.89
CA LEU A 171 -5.26 -2.22 23.33
C LEU A 171 -3.80 -2.26 23.77
N ASP A 172 -3.50 -1.68 24.94
CA ASP A 172 -2.15 -1.66 25.51
C ASP A 172 -1.09 -1.13 24.52
N SER A 173 -1.44 -0.03 23.83
CA SER A 173 -0.66 0.54 22.72
C SER A 173 0.80 0.82 23.07
N GLU A 174 1.70 0.43 22.15
CA GLU A 174 3.15 0.66 22.26
C GLU A 174 3.52 2.15 22.38
N LYS A 175 2.62 3.04 21.97
CA LYS A 175 2.78 4.50 22.15
C LYS A 175 2.92 4.91 23.62
N TYR A 176 2.41 4.09 24.55
CA TYR A 176 2.36 4.41 25.98
C TYR A 176 3.07 3.38 26.86
N GLN A 177 3.57 2.28 26.30
CA GLN A 177 4.27 1.23 27.03
C GLN A 177 5.21 0.44 26.12
N VAL A 178 6.25 -0.17 26.70
CA VAL A 178 7.09 -1.12 25.96
C VAL A 178 6.28 -2.35 25.60
N ARG A 179 6.34 -2.77 24.34
CA ARG A 179 5.71 -4.01 23.84
C ARG A 179 6.78 -4.99 23.40
N ILE A 180 7.05 -5.96 24.27
CA ILE A 180 7.96 -7.06 23.96
C ILE A 180 7.17 -8.12 23.19
N ARG A 181 7.68 -8.50 22.02
CA ARG A 181 7.10 -9.54 21.16
C ARG A 181 8.08 -10.70 21.06
N ASP A 182 7.59 -11.92 21.23
CA ASP A 182 8.40 -13.14 21.05
C ASP A 182 8.31 -13.63 19.60
N TRP A 183 9.15 -13.04 18.76
CA TRP A 183 9.19 -13.35 17.33
C TRP A 183 9.62 -14.80 17.05
N ALA A 184 10.55 -15.33 17.84
CA ALA A 184 11.03 -16.70 17.66
C ALA A 184 9.96 -17.74 17.96
N ALA A 185 9.14 -17.52 18.99
CA ALA A 185 7.99 -18.38 19.28
C ALA A 185 6.91 -18.29 18.18
N ALA A 186 6.65 -17.09 17.64
CA ALA A 186 5.72 -16.92 16.53
C ALA A 186 6.18 -17.67 15.27
N ASP A 187 7.46 -17.56 14.92
CA ASP A 187 8.06 -18.31 13.81
C ASP A 187 7.99 -19.82 14.02
N ALA A 188 8.35 -20.30 15.23
CA ALA A 188 8.35 -21.73 15.54
C ALA A 188 6.95 -22.36 15.54
N SER A 189 5.92 -21.59 15.91
CA SER A 189 4.53 -22.05 15.89
C SER A 189 3.85 -21.90 14.54
N GLY A 190 4.46 -21.18 13.59
CA GLY A 190 3.83 -20.78 12.33
C GLY A 190 2.73 -19.73 12.50
N HIS A 191 2.53 -19.16 13.70
CA HIS A 191 1.56 -18.09 13.95
C HIS A 191 2.15 -16.72 13.59
N THR A 192 2.52 -16.58 12.33
CA THR A 192 3.14 -15.35 11.80
C THR A 192 2.82 -15.19 10.32
N LEU A 193 2.57 -13.95 9.91
CA LEU A 193 2.41 -13.57 8.51
C LEU A 193 3.77 -13.27 7.84
N ALA A 194 4.88 -13.27 8.57
CA ALA A 194 6.20 -12.90 8.04
C ALA A 194 6.61 -13.66 6.76
N PRO A 195 6.36 -14.98 6.60
CA PRO A 195 6.64 -15.68 5.34
C PRO A 195 5.82 -15.13 4.17
N TYR A 196 4.55 -14.79 4.40
CA TYR A 196 3.66 -14.22 3.37
C TYR A 196 4.13 -12.82 2.96
N LEU A 197 4.45 -11.95 3.93
CA LEU A 197 5.01 -10.62 3.64
C LEU A 197 6.36 -10.71 2.92
N THR A 198 7.18 -11.71 3.26
CA THR A 198 8.44 -11.99 2.57
C THR A 198 8.17 -12.36 1.12
N ARG A 199 7.22 -13.25 0.85
CA ARG A 199 6.86 -13.65 -0.51
C ARG A 199 6.33 -12.47 -1.33
N LEU A 200 5.42 -11.66 -0.79
CA LEU A 200 4.94 -10.45 -1.45
C LEU A 200 6.09 -9.50 -1.82
N ASN A 201 7.06 -9.31 -0.94
CA ASN A 201 8.23 -8.47 -1.22
C ASN A 201 9.17 -9.09 -2.27
N GLN A 202 9.30 -10.42 -2.33
CA GLN A 202 10.05 -11.10 -3.40
C GLN A 202 9.36 -10.89 -4.74
N ILE A 203 8.04 -11.06 -4.81
CA ILE A 203 7.24 -10.83 -6.03
C ILE A 203 7.43 -9.39 -6.52
N ARG A 204 7.29 -8.39 -5.63
CA ARG A 204 7.49 -6.98 -5.99
C ARG A 204 8.89 -6.68 -6.54
N ARG A 205 9.93 -7.35 -6.04
CA ARG A 205 11.30 -7.20 -6.53
C ARG A 205 11.50 -7.86 -7.89
N ALA A 206 10.81 -8.98 -8.14
CA ALA A 206 10.91 -9.73 -9.38
C ALA A 206 10.11 -9.09 -10.54
N HIS A 207 9.04 -8.34 -10.23
CA HIS A 207 8.11 -7.80 -11.21
C HIS A 207 8.14 -6.25 -11.26
N PRO A 208 8.85 -5.65 -12.24
CA PRO A 208 8.83 -4.20 -12.50
C PRO A 208 7.43 -3.59 -12.61
N ALA A 209 6.42 -4.36 -13.05
CA ALA A 209 5.03 -3.92 -13.10
C ALA A 209 4.49 -3.45 -11.74
N LEU A 210 4.92 -4.08 -10.64
CA LEU A 210 4.51 -3.71 -9.28
C LEU A 210 5.28 -2.50 -8.73
N GLN A 211 6.34 -2.05 -9.42
CA GLN A 211 7.19 -0.92 -9.02
C GLN A 211 6.71 0.40 -9.65
N GLN A 212 5.67 0.37 -10.50
CA GLN A 212 5.08 1.53 -11.15
C GLN A 212 3.66 1.79 -10.63
N LEU A 213 3.19 3.04 -10.71
CA LEU A 213 1.88 3.44 -10.18
C LEU A 213 0.79 3.51 -11.26
N ARG A 214 1.11 4.15 -12.39
CA ARG A 214 0.17 4.58 -13.44
C ARG A 214 -0.28 3.48 -14.40
N ASN A 215 0.24 2.28 -14.20
CA ASN A 215 0.08 1.15 -15.10
C ASN A 215 -0.99 0.17 -14.63
N LEU A 216 -1.91 0.61 -13.77
CA LEU A 216 -2.94 -0.21 -13.16
C LEU A 216 -4.23 -0.16 -13.97
N THR A 217 -4.88 -1.31 -14.15
CA THR A 217 -6.21 -1.40 -14.79
C THR A 217 -7.11 -2.31 -13.98
N ILE A 218 -8.31 -1.83 -13.61
CA ILE A 218 -9.34 -2.62 -12.94
C ILE A 218 -10.06 -3.50 -13.97
N HIS A 219 -10.29 -4.77 -13.64
CA HIS A 219 -11.04 -5.71 -14.47
C HIS A 219 -12.41 -6.01 -13.86
N ARG A 220 -13.37 -6.37 -14.71
CA ARG A 220 -14.73 -6.67 -14.28
C ARG A 220 -14.80 -8.06 -13.66
N THR A 221 -15.56 -8.20 -12.58
CA THR A 221 -15.89 -9.48 -11.94
C THR A 221 -17.38 -9.48 -11.59
N ASP A 222 -18.02 -10.64 -11.65
CA ASP A 222 -19.48 -10.74 -11.41
C ASP A 222 -19.83 -10.70 -9.91
N ASP A 223 -18.90 -11.01 -9.01
CA ASP A 223 -19.10 -10.98 -7.55
C ASP A 223 -18.64 -9.64 -6.93
N PRO A 224 -19.43 -9.01 -6.05
CA PRO A 224 -19.10 -7.74 -5.40
C PRO A 224 -17.97 -7.83 -4.36
N ALA A 225 -17.52 -9.01 -3.97
CA ALA A 225 -16.41 -9.23 -3.05
C ALA A 225 -15.09 -9.60 -3.76
N ILE A 226 -15.09 -9.86 -5.08
CA ILE A 226 -13.86 -10.18 -5.82
C ILE A 226 -13.36 -8.95 -6.56
N LEU A 227 -12.23 -8.40 -6.15
CA LEU A 227 -11.52 -7.36 -6.87
C LEU A 227 -10.49 -8.00 -7.81
N ALA A 228 -10.44 -7.56 -9.06
CA ALA A 228 -9.41 -7.96 -10.01
C ALA A 228 -8.78 -6.74 -10.66
N PHE A 229 -7.45 -6.68 -10.73
CA PHE A 229 -6.72 -5.63 -11.43
C PHE A 229 -5.40 -6.16 -11.97
N SER A 230 -4.91 -5.57 -13.06
CA SER A 230 -3.57 -5.87 -13.58
C SER A 230 -2.66 -4.66 -13.52
N LYS A 231 -1.36 -4.94 -13.56
CA LYS A 231 -0.30 -3.97 -13.76
C LYS A 231 0.62 -4.46 -14.84
N ARG A 232 0.98 -3.59 -15.78
CA ARG A 232 1.85 -3.92 -16.93
C ARG A 232 3.02 -2.96 -17.02
N ALA A 233 4.24 -3.46 -17.20
CA ALA A 233 5.41 -2.63 -17.46
C ALA A 233 6.24 -3.23 -18.59
N THR A 234 6.74 -2.37 -19.47
CA THR A 234 7.76 -2.80 -20.43
C THR A 234 9.13 -2.79 -19.74
N THR A 235 9.81 -3.93 -19.76
CA THR A 235 11.15 -4.11 -19.20
C THR A 235 12.22 -3.51 -20.13
N PRO A 236 13.47 -3.32 -19.65
CA PRO A 236 14.54 -2.75 -20.49
C PRO A 236 14.88 -3.54 -21.76
N ASP A 237 14.59 -4.85 -21.79
CA ASP A 237 14.76 -5.72 -22.96
C ASP A 237 13.58 -5.69 -23.93
N GLY A 238 12.55 -4.87 -23.65
CA GLY A 238 11.38 -4.67 -24.50
C GLY A 238 10.27 -5.70 -24.30
N THR A 239 10.40 -6.61 -23.34
CA THR A 239 9.33 -7.55 -22.99
C THR A 239 8.29 -6.91 -22.06
N ASP A 240 7.07 -7.45 -22.03
CA ASP A 240 6.04 -7.01 -21.09
C ASP A 240 6.10 -7.86 -19.82
N ASP A 241 6.35 -7.23 -18.68
CA ASP A 241 6.07 -7.79 -17.36
C ASP A 241 4.62 -7.46 -16.99
N ILE A 242 3.79 -8.47 -16.76
CA ILE A 242 2.37 -8.31 -16.47
C ILE A 242 2.06 -9.11 -15.21
N VAL A 243 1.54 -8.41 -14.21
CA VAL A 243 1.02 -9.01 -12.98
C VAL A 243 -0.49 -8.80 -12.93
N LEU A 244 -1.23 -9.88 -12.75
CA LEU A 244 -2.69 -9.87 -12.58
C LEU A 244 -3.02 -10.31 -11.16
N VAL A 245 -3.76 -9.48 -10.44
CA VAL A 245 -4.09 -9.68 -9.03
C VAL A 245 -5.58 -9.89 -8.90
N VAL A 246 -5.96 -10.92 -8.16
CA VAL A 246 -7.36 -11.23 -7.84
C VAL A 246 -7.46 -11.41 -6.34
N VAL A 247 -8.33 -10.65 -5.67
CA VAL A 247 -8.46 -10.65 -4.21
C VAL A 247 -9.92 -10.80 -3.84
N ASN A 248 -10.20 -11.75 -2.94
CA ASN A 248 -11.46 -11.79 -2.21
C ASN A 248 -11.38 -10.83 -1.01
N VAL A 249 -12.17 -9.78 -1.02
CA VAL A 249 -12.20 -8.78 0.07
C VAL A 249 -13.13 -9.18 1.22
N ASP A 250 -13.80 -10.32 1.13
CA ASP A 250 -14.56 -10.93 2.23
C ASP A 250 -13.64 -11.91 3.02
N PRO A 251 -13.25 -11.56 4.27
CA PRO A 251 -12.36 -12.41 5.05
C PRO A 251 -13.08 -13.63 5.68
N HIS A 252 -14.40 -13.75 5.52
CA HIS A 252 -15.20 -14.75 6.23
C HIS A 252 -15.71 -15.89 5.36
N ALA A 253 -15.83 -15.68 4.05
CA ALA A 253 -16.46 -16.65 3.16
C ALA A 253 -15.61 -16.91 1.90
N THR A 254 -15.62 -18.16 1.45
CA THR A 254 -15.10 -18.53 0.14
C THR A 254 -16.06 -18.02 -0.92
N ARG A 255 -15.52 -17.32 -1.92
CA ARG A 255 -16.24 -16.71 -3.03
C ARG A 255 -15.80 -17.34 -4.34
N GLU A 256 -16.78 -17.54 -5.23
CA GLU A 256 -16.59 -18.15 -6.55
C GLU A 256 -17.23 -17.25 -7.59
N THR A 257 -16.50 -16.91 -8.65
CA THR A 257 -17.00 -15.99 -9.66
C THR A 257 -16.26 -16.12 -10.98
N SER A 258 -16.77 -15.44 -12.01
CA SER A 258 -16.09 -15.21 -13.27
C SER A 258 -15.42 -13.83 -13.29
N ILE A 259 -14.19 -13.79 -13.78
CA ILE A 259 -13.44 -12.57 -14.08
C ILE A 259 -13.51 -12.34 -15.58
N HIS A 260 -13.74 -11.09 -15.99
CA HIS A 260 -13.75 -10.65 -17.38
C HIS A 260 -12.62 -9.63 -17.58
N LEU A 261 -11.55 -10.07 -18.23
CA LEU A 261 -10.34 -9.30 -18.41
C LEU A 261 -10.48 -8.31 -19.57
N ASP A 262 -9.91 -7.12 -19.37
CA ASP A 262 -9.65 -6.18 -20.46
C ASP A 262 -8.38 -6.66 -21.16
N MET A 263 -8.57 -7.47 -22.22
CA MET A 263 -7.47 -8.10 -22.95
C MET A 263 -6.54 -7.05 -23.61
N PRO A 264 -7.04 -5.96 -24.22
CA PRO A 264 -6.19 -4.87 -24.70
C PRO A 264 -5.29 -4.25 -23.62
N ALA A 265 -5.76 -4.07 -22.39
CA ALA A 265 -4.93 -3.57 -21.29
C ALA A 265 -3.73 -4.49 -20.98
N LEU A 266 -3.91 -5.80 -21.18
CA LEU A 266 -2.85 -6.81 -21.06
C LEU A 266 -1.96 -6.91 -22.32
N GLY A 267 -2.23 -6.12 -23.37
CA GLY A 267 -1.51 -6.21 -24.64
C GLY A 267 -1.80 -7.51 -25.39
N ARG A 268 -3.05 -7.97 -25.33
CA ARG A 268 -3.53 -9.20 -25.97
C ARG A 268 -4.77 -8.91 -26.81
N ALA A 269 -5.00 -9.72 -27.84
CA ALA A 269 -6.27 -9.73 -28.54
C ALA A 269 -7.35 -10.42 -27.68
N TRP A 270 -8.62 -10.06 -27.90
CA TRP A 270 -9.75 -10.56 -27.10
C TRP A 270 -9.84 -12.09 -27.02
N PHE A 271 -9.46 -12.79 -28.08
CA PHE A 271 -9.56 -14.25 -28.16
C PHE A 271 -8.24 -14.97 -27.87
N ASP A 272 -7.20 -14.25 -27.44
CA ASP A 272 -5.92 -14.86 -27.08
C ASP A 272 -6.07 -15.67 -25.78
N SER A 273 -5.31 -16.75 -25.70
CA SER A 273 -5.06 -17.46 -24.44
C SER A 273 -3.61 -17.25 -23.99
N PHE A 274 -3.39 -17.35 -22.69
CA PHE A 274 -2.08 -17.17 -22.07
C PHE A 274 -1.96 -18.01 -20.80
N VAL A 275 -0.73 -18.17 -20.32
CA VAL A 275 -0.47 -18.91 -19.09
C VAL A 275 -0.33 -17.94 -17.93
N VAL A 276 -0.96 -18.25 -16.82
CA VAL A 276 -0.79 -17.54 -15.55
C VAL A 276 -0.17 -18.47 -14.52
N THR A 277 0.82 -17.98 -13.78
CA THR A 277 1.38 -18.68 -12.62
C THR A 277 1.10 -17.85 -11.38
N ASP A 278 0.39 -18.40 -10.40
CA ASP A 278 0.20 -17.72 -9.12
C ASP A 278 1.52 -17.75 -8.36
N GLU A 279 2.10 -16.57 -8.18
CA GLU A 279 3.37 -16.44 -7.49
C GLU A 279 3.23 -16.77 -5.99
N ILE A 280 2.03 -16.77 -5.40
CA ILE A 280 1.87 -17.16 -3.99
C ILE A 280 1.98 -18.68 -3.83
N THR A 281 1.28 -19.45 -4.66
CA THR A 281 1.16 -20.91 -4.51
C THR A 281 2.04 -21.72 -5.46
N GLY A 282 2.48 -21.13 -6.58
CA GLY A 282 3.20 -21.79 -7.67
C GLY A 282 2.30 -22.52 -8.67
N GLU A 283 0.99 -22.54 -8.45
CA GLU A 283 0.04 -23.18 -9.36
C GLU A 283 -0.07 -22.42 -10.69
N THR A 284 -0.43 -23.13 -11.76
CA THR A 284 -0.44 -22.58 -13.12
C THR A 284 -1.71 -22.97 -13.87
N TRP A 285 -2.26 -22.02 -14.63
CA TRP A 285 -3.47 -22.20 -15.43
C TRP A 285 -3.31 -21.58 -16.82
N THR A 286 -4.15 -22.02 -17.76
CA THR A 286 -4.36 -21.33 -19.03
C THR A 286 -5.61 -20.46 -18.91
N TRP A 287 -5.45 -19.15 -19.12
CA TRP A 287 -6.50 -18.15 -19.03
C TRP A 287 -6.78 -17.52 -20.39
N GLY A 288 -7.97 -16.94 -20.53
CA GLY A 288 -8.39 -16.11 -21.66
C GLY A 288 -9.16 -14.89 -21.17
N GLU A 289 -10.12 -14.39 -21.93
CA GLU A 289 -10.95 -13.24 -21.53
C GLU A 289 -11.80 -13.52 -20.28
N HIS A 290 -12.32 -14.75 -20.13
CA HIS A 290 -13.26 -15.13 -19.08
C HIS A 290 -12.74 -16.31 -18.26
N ASN A 291 -12.56 -16.12 -16.96
CA ASN A 291 -11.89 -17.10 -16.10
C ASN A 291 -12.65 -17.30 -14.79
N PHE A 292 -12.91 -18.56 -14.44
CA PHE A 292 -13.48 -18.92 -13.15
C PHE A 292 -12.41 -18.86 -12.06
N VAL A 293 -12.74 -18.31 -10.90
CA VAL A 293 -11.88 -18.30 -9.70
C VAL A 293 -12.66 -18.70 -8.45
N ARG A 294 -11.92 -19.23 -7.46
CA ARG A 294 -12.42 -19.61 -6.13
C ARG A 294 -11.41 -19.19 -5.07
N LEU A 295 -11.77 -18.25 -4.21
CA LEU A 295 -10.86 -17.60 -3.24
C LEU A 295 -11.52 -17.52 -1.86
N GLY A 296 -10.75 -17.68 -0.78
CA GLY A 296 -11.22 -17.41 0.58
C GLY A 296 -10.75 -18.45 1.63
N PRO A 297 -11.44 -18.52 2.78
CA PRO A 297 -11.01 -19.34 3.90
C PRO A 297 -10.93 -20.83 3.55
N GLY A 298 -9.72 -21.41 3.66
CA GLY A 298 -9.41 -22.79 3.24
C GLY A 298 -8.45 -22.88 2.04
N GLY A 299 -8.13 -21.75 1.41
CA GLY A 299 -7.07 -21.60 0.42
C GLY A 299 -6.32 -20.27 0.62
N GLU A 300 -5.98 -19.60 -0.48
CA GLU A 300 -5.45 -18.24 -0.45
C GLU A 300 -6.57 -17.21 -0.71
N PRO A 301 -6.60 -16.07 0.00
CA PRO A 301 -7.60 -15.03 -0.24
C PRO A 301 -7.25 -14.12 -1.43
N ALA A 302 -6.04 -14.28 -1.97
CA ALA A 302 -5.57 -13.56 -3.14
C ALA A 302 -4.70 -14.45 -4.04
N HIS A 303 -4.85 -14.28 -5.35
CA HIS A 303 -3.90 -14.75 -6.35
C HIS A 303 -3.08 -13.58 -6.87
N VAL A 304 -1.78 -13.78 -7.04
CA VAL A 304 -0.87 -12.80 -7.67
C VAL A 304 -0.21 -13.48 -8.85
N PHE A 305 -0.84 -13.38 -10.00
CA PHE A 305 -0.42 -14.06 -11.22
C PHE A 305 0.67 -13.30 -11.95
N SER A 306 1.75 -13.98 -12.33
CA SER A 306 2.58 -13.54 -13.45
C SER A 306 2.01 -14.09 -14.76
N VAL A 307 1.90 -13.24 -15.78
CA VAL A 307 1.36 -13.63 -17.09
C VAL A 307 2.52 -13.94 -18.04
N ARG A 308 2.46 -15.09 -18.71
CA ARG A 308 3.45 -15.52 -19.70
C ARG A 308 2.77 -15.84 -21.03
N PRO A 309 3.49 -15.71 -22.16
CA PRO A 309 3.02 -16.24 -23.43
C PRO A 309 2.68 -17.73 -23.32
N PRO A 310 1.71 -18.25 -24.09
CA PRO A 310 1.51 -19.68 -24.20
C PRO A 310 2.80 -20.37 -24.69
N ALA A 311 3.08 -21.55 -24.15
CA ALA A 311 4.25 -22.37 -24.52
C ALA A 311 4.16 -22.89 -25.97
#